data_AF-A0A975HGY3-F1
#
_entry.id   AF-A0A975HGY3-F1
#
_cell.length_a   1.000
_cell.length_b   1.000
_cell.length_c   1.000
_cell.angle_alpha   90.00
_cell.angle_beta   90.00
_cell.angle_gamma   90.00
#
_symmetry.space_group_name_H-M   'P 1'
#
loop_
_entity.id
_entity.type
_entity.pdbx_description
1 polymer ?
#
loop_
_entity_poly.entity_id
_entity_poly.type
_entity_poly.pdbx_seq_one_letter_code
_entity_poly.pdbx_strand_id
1 'polypeptide(L)'
;MPKALEAQYMFWDLTVFRFAGLYLDVAKKLAAGQQLPRTALSLVVRGLNRIFTGMLVQNQDELVLATSGSYSQSKRSPLLDELISVPRAAGEEVSLVADDFGGFGVSVRLVRGNDIPLVTLSLSPTRFEFLGRVAEGALPSSFSLECHEDLLAFKARLLRETENRRRLDGDDQASEGELVLRFIELGNDGRATPRRVMVRA
;
A
#
# COMPACT_ATOMS: atom_id res chain seq x y z
N MET A 1 30.91 23.42 0.07
CA MET A 1 29.77 24.07 -0.61
C MET A 1 29.52 25.43 0.04
N PRO A 2 29.13 26.47 -0.70
CA PRO A 2 28.71 27.74 -0.11
C PRO A 2 27.45 27.57 0.73
N LYS A 3 27.45 28.00 2.00
CA LYS A 3 26.31 27.86 2.95
C LYS A 3 24.97 28.39 2.42
N ALA A 4 25.01 29.36 1.50
CA ALA A 4 23.81 29.96 0.91
C ALA A 4 23.02 28.98 0.00
N LEU A 5 23.67 27.94 -0.52
CA LEU A 5 23.04 26.96 -1.42
C LEU A 5 22.49 25.73 -0.66
N GLU A 6 22.80 25.60 0.64
CA GLU A 6 22.40 24.45 1.47
C GLU A 6 20.88 24.32 1.63
N ALA A 7 20.17 25.44 1.72
CA ALA A 7 18.70 25.44 1.77
C ALA A 7 18.06 25.20 0.39
N GLN A 8 18.80 25.47 -0.70
CA GLN A 8 18.32 25.41 -2.07
C GLN A 8 18.45 24.00 -2.67
N TYR A 9 19.51 23.28 -2.29
CA TYR A 9 19.68 21.87 -2.59
C TYR A 9 19.34 21.07 -1.34
N MET A 10 18.07 20.70 -1.17
CA MET A 10 17.66 19.78 -0.11
C MET A 10 18.61 18.58 -0.10
N PHE A 11 19.49 18.48 0.91
CA PHE A 11 20.68 17.61 0.87
C PHE A 11 20.39 16.16 0.42
N TRP A 12 19.21 15.65 0.76
CA TRP A 12 18.76 14.31 0.39
C TRP A 12 18.48 14.13 -1.10
N ASP A 13 18.02 15.17 -1.82
CA ASP A 13 17.78 15.12 -3.27
C ASP A 13 19.05 14.89 -4.08
N LEU A 14 20.22 15.15 -3.48
CA LEU A 14 21.53 14.87 -4.06
C LEU A 14 22.06 13.47 -3.71
N THR A 15 21.27 12.64 -3.03
CA THR A 15 21.68 11.31 -2.57
C THR A 15 20.84 10.21 -3.22
N VAL A 16 21.32 8.96 -3.11
CA VAL A 16 20.55 7.77 -3.48
C VAL A 16 19.35 7.57 -2.55
N PHE A 17 19.33 8.16 -1.35
CA PHE A 17 18.23 8.06 -0.41
C PHE A 17 17.53 9.42 -0.22
N ARG A 18 16.70 9.80 -1.20
CA ARG A 18 15.98 11.09 -1.21
C ARG A 18 15.01 11.20 -0.03
N PHE A 19 14.49 10.08 0.44
CA PHE A 19 13.55 10.00 1.56
C PHE A 19 14.21 9.66 2.90
N ALA A 20 15.55 9.61 2.99
CA ALA A 20 16.23 9.23 4.23
C ALA A 20 15.90 10.16 5.40
N GLY A 21 15.78 11.47 5.13
CA GLY A 21 15.41 12.44 6.16
C GLY A 21 14.04 12.13 6.79
N LEU A 22 13.06 11.78 5.95
CA LEU A 22 11.73 11.37 6.43
C LEU A 22 11.78 10.03 7.15
N TYR A 23 12.55 9.07 6.65
CA TYR A 23 12.76 7.78 7.29
C TYR A 23 13.28 7.92 8.73
N LEU A 24 14.34 8.72 8.91
CA LEU A 24 14.96 8.95 10.22
C LEU A 24 14.03 9.69 11.18
N ASP A 25 13.26 10.68 10.69
CA ASP A 25 12.27 11.38 11.50
C ASP A 25 11.16 10.44 12.00
N VAL A 26 10.67 9.55 11.13
CA VAL A 26 9.68 8.53 11.49
C VAL A 26 10.24 7.55 12.51
N ALA A 27 11.42 6.97 12.27
CA ALA A 27 12.05 6.02 13.18
C ALA A 27 12.26 6.63 14.58
N LYS A 28 12.76 7.87 14.63
CA LYS A 28 12.96 8.60 15.89
C LYS A 28 11.65 8.87 16.62
N LYS A 29 10.61 9.31 15.92
CA LYS A 29 9.30 9.61 16.52
C LYS A 29 8.58 8.36 16.99
N LEU A 30 8.66 7.26 16.24
CA LEU A 30 8.13 5.96 16.65
C LEU A 30 8.80 5.46 17.93
N ALA A 31 10.14 5.49 17.98
CA ALA A 31 10.88 5.10 19.18
C ALA A 31 10.53 5.96 20.41
N ALA A 32 10.15 7.22 20.20
CA ALA A 32 9.74 8.14 21.25
C ALA A 32 8.22 8.14 21.55
N GLY A 33 7.41 7.32 20.86
CA GLY A 33 5.95 7.31 21.01
C GLY A 33 5.27 8.63 20.59
N GLN A 34 5.90 9.39 19.69
CA GLN A 34 5.42 10.70 19.25
C GLN A 34 4.51 10.60 18.02
N GLN A 35 3.76 11.67 17.76
CA GLN A 35 2.92 11.76 16.57
C GLN A 35 3.78 11.73 15.29
N LEU A 36 3.44 10.80 14.39
CA LEU A 36 4.17 10.60 13.15
C LEU A 36 3.81 11.66 12.09
N PRO A 37 4.74 11.99 11.17
CA PRO A 37 4.43 12.80 10.01
C PRO A 37 3.36 12.12 9.16
N ARG A 38 2.23 12.81 8.91
CA ARG A 38 1.15 12.29 8.05
C ARG A 38 1.66 11.92 6.65
N THR A 39 2.61 12.71 6.15
CA THR A 39 3.26 12.50 4.86
C THR A 39 3.94 11.14 4.74
N ALA A 40 4.44 10.55 5.82
CA ALA A 40 5.11 9.25 5.78
C ALA A 40 4.15 8.11 5.45
N LEU A 41 3.03 8.02 6.16
CA LEU A 41 2.01 7.00 5.89
C LEU A 41 1.38 7.21 4.51
N SER A 42 1.05 8.46 4.15
CA SER A 42 0.53 8.81 2.83
C SER A 42 1.46 8.43 1.68
N LEU A 43 2.78 8.58 1.86
CA LEU A 43 3.79 8.18 0.89
C LEU A 43 3.86 6.66 0.76
N VAL A 44 3.89 5.93 1.89
CA VAL A 44 3.91 4.47 1.92
C VAL A 44 2.66 3.89 1.24
N VAL A 45 1.46 4.36 1.62
CA VAL A 45 0.19 3.90 1.03
C VAL A 45 0.15 4.17 -0.46
N ARG A 46 0.52 5.38 -0.91
CA ARG A 46 0.54 5.70 -2.34
C ARG A 46 1.52 4.80 -3.10
N GLY A 47 2.72 4.58 -2.56
CA GLY A 47 3.71 3.67 -3.14
C GLY A 47 3.17 2.25 -3.28
N LEU A 48 2.56 1.72 -2.22
CA LEU A 48 1.92 0.40 -2.22
C LEU A 48 0.80 0.32 -3.27
N ASN A 49 -0.10 1.30 -3.31
CA ASN A 49 -1.20 1.34 -4.27
C ASN A 49 -0.72 1.29 -5.72
N ARG A 50 0.34 2.04 -6.05
CA ARG A 50 0.91 2.05 -7.39
C ARG A 50 1.56 0.73 -7.77
N ILE A 51 2.18 0.05 -6.82
CA ILE A 51 2.75 -1.30 -7.03
C ILE A 51 1.64 -2.33 -7.19
N PHE A 52 0.63 -2.28 -6.33
CA PHE A 52 -0.42 -3.28 -6.29
C PHE A 52 -1.32 -3.22 -7.51
N THR A 53 -1.59 -2.02 -8.00
CA THR A 53 -2.47 -1.80 -9.16
C THR A 53 -1.72 -1.70 -10.48
N GLY A 54 -0.43 -1.36 -10.46
CA GLY A 54 0.33 -1.03 -11.67
C GLY A 54 -0.08 0.30 -12.31
N MET A 55 -0.85 1.13 -11.60
CA MET A 55 -1.38 2.41 -12.10
C MET A 55 -0.91 3.58 -11.22
N LEU A 56 -0.96 4.82 -11.74
CA LEU A 56 -0.57 6.04 -11.00
C LEU A 56 -1.67 6.51 -10.01
N VAL A 57 -2.13 5.60 -9.16
CA VAL A 57 -3.17 5.83 -8.16
C VAL A 57 -2.74 6.90 -7.15
N GLN A 58 -3.69 7.74 -6.76
CA GLN A 58 -3.50 8.85 -5.80
C GLN A 58 -4.12 8.59 -4.42
N ASN A 59 -4.87 7.51 -4.22
CA ASN A 59 -5.46 7.15 -2.91
C ASN A 59 -4.37 7.06 -1.83
N GLN A 60 -4.66 7.66 -0.67
CA GLN A 60 -3.80 7.69 0.52
C GLN A 60 -4.56 7.28 1.79
N ASP A 61 -5.88 7.27 1.68
CA ASP A 61 -6.89 6.93 2.68
C ASP A 61 -7.40 5.49 2.53
N GLU A 62 -7.04 4.82 1.43
CA GLU A 62 -7.41 3.43 1.14
C GLU A 62 -6.22 2.69 0.54
N LEU A 63 -6.02 1.44 0.96
CA LEU A 63 -5.12 0.50 0.30
C LEU A 63 -5.92 -0.29 -0.75
N VAL A 64 -5.49 -0.21 -2.01
CA VAL A 64 -6.20 -0.77 -3.17
C VAL A 64 -5.57 -2.11 -3.54
N LEU A 65 -6.26 -3.20 -3.20
CA LEU A 65 -5.84 -4.55 -3.55
C LEU A 65 -6.50 -4.98 -4.85
N ALA A 66 -5.68 -5.18 -5.88
CA ALA A 66 -6.12 -5.61 -7.20
C ALA A 66 -5.52 -6.95 -7.58
N THR A 67 -6.22 -7.83 -8.28
CA THR A 67 -5.62 -8.97 -8.95
C THR A 67 -5.64 -8.77 -10.46
N SER A 68 -4.49 -9.09 -11.08
CA SER A 68 -4.47 -9.41 -12.50
C SER A 68 -5.03 -10.82 -12.58
N GLY A 69 -6.34 -10.96 -12.80
CA GLY A 69 -7.03 -12.25 -12.76
C GLY A 69 -6.23 -13.34 -13.48
N SER A 70 -6.11 -14.51 -12.85
CA SER A 70 -5.13 -15.59 -13.12
C SER A 70 -5.10 -16.18 -14.54
N TYR A 71 -5.86 -15.63 -15.48
CA TYR A 71 -5.93 -16.07 -16.88
C TYR A 71 -6.05 -14.94 -17.92
N SER A 72 -6.01 -13.67 -17.49
CA SER A 72 -6.27 -12.54 -18.36
C SER A 72 -5.00 -11.69 -18.53
N GLN A 73 -4.30 -11.90 -19.64
CA GLN A 73 -3.31 -10.96 -20.20
C GLN A 73 -3.98 -9.64 -20.67
N SER A 74 -5.22 -9.35 -20.30
CA SER A 74 -5.90 -8.12 -20.70
C SER A 74 -5.39 -6.97 -19.83
N LYS A 75 -4.50 -6.17 -20.41
CA LYS A 75 -3.91 -4.94 -19.83
C LYS A 75 -4.92 -3.83 -19.50
N ARG A 76 -6.23 -4.05 -19.66
CA ARG A 76 -7.22 -2.95 -19.77
C ARG A 76 -8.14 -2.75 -18.57
N SER A 77 -8.25 -3.69 -17.64
CA SER A 77 -9.00 -3.45 -16.40
C SER A 77 -8.62 -4.45 -15.30
N PRO A 78 -7.83 -4.04 -14.30
CA PRO A 78 -7.51 -4.92 -13.17
C PRO A 78 -8.77 -5.17 -12.33
N LEU A 79 -8.93 -6.41 -11.86
CA LEU A 79 -10.00 -6.76 -10.95
C LEU A 79 -9.65 -6.21 -9.57
N LEU A 80 -10.61 -5.54 -8.95
CA LEU A 80 -10.49 -5.06 -7.59
C LEU A 80 -10.93 -6.18 -6.64
N ASP A 81 -10.01 -6.63 -5.81
CA ASP A 81 -10.34 -7.53 -4.73
C ASP A 81 -10.85 -6.75 -3.54
N GLU A 82 -10.12 -5.77 -3.01
CA GLU A 82 -10.49 -5.13 -1.75
C GLU A 82 -10.01 -3.68 -1.69
N LEU A 83 -10.78 -2.85 -0.97
CA LEU A 83 -10.34 -1.55 -0.49
C LEU A 83 -10.25 -1.62 1.02
N ILE A 84 -9.05 -1.43 1.56
CA ILE A 84 -8.83 -1.46 3.02
C ILE A 84 -8.67 -0.03 3.50
N SER A 85 -9.45 0.36 4.52
CA SER A 85 -9.34 1.71 5.08
C SER A 85 -7.98 1.94 5.76
N VAL A 86 -7.33 3.04 5.39
CA VAL A 86 -6.10 3.51 6.06
C VAL A 86 -6.41 4.12 7.42
N PRO A 87 -7.30 5.14 7.54
CA PRO A 87 -7.76 5.56 8.85
C PRO A 87 -8.54 4.42 9.50
N ARG A 88 -8.54 4.40 10.83
CA ARG A 88 -9.27 3.37 11.56
C ARG A 88 -10.77 3.47 11.27
N ALA A 89 -11.30 2.51 10.53
CA ALA A 89 -12.72 2.45 10.15
C ALA A 89 -13.18 1.00 10.08
N ALA A 90 -14.33 0.68 10.69
CA ALA A 90 -14.85 -0.69 10.77
C ALA A 90 -13.83 -1.75 11.26
N GLY A 91 -12.84 -1.31 12.04
CA GLY A 91 -11.76 -2.16 12.55
C GLY A 91 -10.62 -2.42 11.54
N GLU A 92 -10.74 -1.97 10.31
CA GLU A 92 -9.60 -1.87 9.39
C GLU A 92 -8.72 -0.67 9.77
N GLU A 93 -7.40 -0.83 9.63
CA GLU A 93 -6.44 0.25 9.86
C GLU A 93 -5.12 -0.06 9.16
N VAL A 94 -4.50 0.96 8.58
CA VAL A 94 -3.11 0.91 8.12
C VAL A 94 -2.28 1.88 8.94
N SER A 95 -1.21 1.40 9.56
CA SER A 95 -0.38 2.22 10.44
C SER A 95 1.10 1.89 10.29
N LEU A 96 1.96 2.84 10.66
CA LEU A 96 3.38 2.59 10.84
C LEU A 96 3.61 2.15 12.29
N VAL A 97 4.33 1.05 12.47
CA VAL A 97 4.60 0.45 13.77
C VAL A 97 6.10 0.25 13.95
N ALA A 98 6.61 0.43 15.17
CA ALA A 98 7.99 0.09 15.48
C ALA A 98 8.23 -1.41 15.24
N ASP A 99 9.45 -1.77 14.82
CA ASP A 99 9.90 -3.16 14.81
C ASP A 99 10.80 -3.46 16.01
N ASP A 100 11.04 -4.75 16.27
CA ASP A 100 11.83 -5.21 17.41
C ASP A 100 13.33 -4.89 17.28
N PHE A 101 13.78 -4.38 16.13
CA PHE A 101 15.18 -4.14 15.78
C PHE A 101 15.53 -2.64 15.66
N GLY A 102 14.67 -1.76 16.17
CA GLY A 102 14.88 -0.31 16.17
C GLY A 102 14.58 0.39 14.84
N GLY A 103 13.98 -0.35 13.90
CA GLY A 103 13.37 0.17 12.68
C GLY A 103 11.86 0.32 12.83
N PHE A 104 11.17 0.31 11.69
CA PHE A 104 9.73 0.32 11.65
C PHE A 104 9.19 -0.45 10.45
N GLY A 105 7.91 -0.79 10.51
CA GLY A 105 7.18 -1.42 9.42
C GLY A 105 5.85 -0.75 9.15
N VAL A 106 5.22 -1.12 8.05
CA VAL A 106 3.79 -0.90 7.85
C VAL A 106 3.04 -2.12 8.37
N SER A 107 1.95 -1.87 9.08
CA SER A 107 1.02 -2.88 9.54
C SER A 107 -0.36 -2.62 8.97
N VAL A 108 -1.04 -3.69 8.57
CA VAL A 108 -2.41 -3.68 8.09
C VAL A 108 -3.22 -4.57 8.99
N ARG A 109 -4.19 -3.96 9.65
CA ARG A 109 -5.15 -4.64 10.51
C ARG A 109 -6.45 -4.82 9.73
N LEU A 110 -6.94 -6.05 9.72
CA LEU A 110 -8.24 -6.44 9.19
C LEU A 110 -8.99 -7.04 10.38
N VAL A 111 -10.02 -6.38 10.92
CA VAL A 111 -10.67 -6.86 12.15
C VAL A 111 -11.83 -7.81 11.84
N ARG A 112 -11.77 -8.96 12.51
CA ARG A 112 -12.89 -9.57 13.24
C ARG A 112 -12.28 -10.25 14.48
N GLY A 113 -12.24 -9.55 15.61
CA GLY A 113 -11.60 -10.05 16.84
C GLY A 113 -10.09 -10.33 16.70
N ASN A 114 -9.63 -11.44 17.27
CA ASN A 114 -8.23 -11.91 17.22
C ASN A 114 -8.02 -12.99 16.14
N ASP A 115 -9.02 -13.19 15.27
CA ASP A 115 -9.08 -14.32 14.33
C ASP A 115 -8.25 -14.08 13.06
N ILE A 116 -7.99 -12.81 12.73
CA ILE A 116 -7.15 -12.43 11.60
C ILE A 116 -5.85 -11.81 12.14
N PRO A 117 -4.69 -12.39 11.78
CA PRO A 117 -3.41 -11.86 12.23
C PRO A 117 -3.12 -10.48 11.63
N LEU A 118 -2.40 -9.66 12.38
CA LEU A 118 -1.84 -8.41 11.86
C LEU A 118 -0.84 -8.73 10.74
N VAL A 119 -1.05 -8.17 9.55
CA VAL A 119 -0.12 -8.37 8.43
C VAL A 119 0.91 -7.25 8.44
N THR A 120 2.19 -7.60 8.54
CA THR A 120 3.27 -6.62 8.64
C THR A 120 4.30 -6.76 7.52
N LEU A 121 4.93 -5.62 7.22
CA LEU A 121 6.08 -5.52 6.34
C LEU A 121 7.09 -4.56 6.99
N SER A 122 8.28 -5.07 7.30
CA SER A 122 9.39 -4.23 7.76
C SER A 122 9.84 -3.30 6.62
N LEU A 123 9.96 -2.02 6.95
CA LEU A 123 10.41 -0.97 6.05
C LEU A 123 11.87 -0.66 6.38
N SER A 124 12.79 -1.38 5.73
CA SER A 124 14.19 -0.98 5.70
C SER A 124 14.34 0.38 4.99
N PRO A 125 15.47 1.10 5.18
CA PRO A 125 15.72 2.34 4.46
C PRO A 125 15.56 2.19 2.94
N THR A 126 16.00 1.05 2.38
CA THR A 126 15.85 0.71 0.97
C THR A 126 14.40 0.52 0.54
N ARG A 127 13.58 -0.22 1.30
CA ARG A 127 12.16 -0.42 0.96
C ARG A 127 11.37 0.88 1.08
N PHE A 128 11.67 1.69 2.09
CA PHE A 128 11.04 3.00 2.27
C PHE A 128 11.39 3.96 1.13
N GLU A 129 12.67 4.03 0.74
CA GLU A 129 13.12 4.81 -0.42
C GLU A 129 12.45 4.34 -1.71
N PHE A 130 12.38 3.02 -1.92
CA PHE A 130 11.72 2.43 -3.08
C PHE A 130 10.26 2.85 -3.16
N LEU A 131 9.50 2.70 -2.07
CA LEU A 131 8.11 3.12 -1.99
C LEU A 131 7.95 4.63 -2.24
N GLY A 132 8.83 5.46 -1.69
CA GLY A 132 8.83 6.91 -1.93
C GLY A 132 9.03 7.26 -3.39
N ARG A 133 10.01 6.64 -4.05
CA ARG A 133 10.26 6.87 -5.48
C ARG A 133 9.08 6.43 -6.34
N VAL A 134 8.49 5.27 -6.04
CA VAL A 134 7.29 4.80 -6.76
C VAL A 134 6.08 5.71 -6.50
N ALA A 135 5.93 6.22 -5.27
CA ALA A 135 4.92 7.21 -4.91
C ALA A 135 5.09 8.55 -5.65
N GLU A 136 6.32 8.89 -6.07
CA GLU A 136 6.61 10.04 -6.95
C GLU A 136 6.47 9.72 -8.44
N GLY A 137 6.43 8.44 -8.83
CA GLY A 137 6.16 8.01 -10.20
C GLY A 137 7.31 7.27 -10.88
N ALA A 138 8.37 6.94 -10.15
CA ALA A 138 9.39 6.03 -10.67
C ALA A 138 8.78 4.65 -10.96
N LEU A 139 9.24 4.01 -12.04
CA LEU A 139 8.83 2.65 -12.37
C LEU A 139 9.47 1.66 -11.37
N PRO A 140 8.69 0.73 -10.77
CA PRO A 140 9.20 -0.24 -9.80
C PRO A 140 10.40 -1.05 -10.32
N SER A 141 10.37 -1.46 -11.59
CA SER A 141 11.42 -2.26 -12.21
C SER A 141 12.75 -1.50 -12.40
N SER A 142 12.76 -0.17 -12.27
CA SER A 142 13.95 0.66 -12.52
C SER A 142 14.86 0.84 -11.30
N PHE A 143 14.46 0.39 -10.12
CA PHE A 143 15.25 0.61 -8.90
C PHE A 143 15.67 -0.67 -8.18
N SER A 144 14.74 -1.57 -7.90
CA SER A 144 15.05 -2.84 -7.23
C SER A 144 13.96 -3.87 -7.48
N LEU A 145 14.31 -4.94 -8.21
CA LEU A 145 13.41 -6.10 -8.42
C LEU A 145 13.14 -6.84 -7.11
N GLU A 146 14.14 -6.95 -6.24
CA GLU A 146 14.00 -7.56 -4.91
C GLU A 146 12.91 -6.84 -4.08
N CYS A 147 12.97 -5.50 -4.00
CA CYS A 147 11.95 -4.73 -3.31
C CYS A 147 10.57 -4.88 -3.97
N HIS A 148 10.51 -4.99 -5.29
CA HIS A 148 9.25 -5.20 -5.99
C HIS A 148 8.61 -6.54 -5.62
N GLU A 149 9.38 -7.63 -5.67
CA GLU A 149 8.90 -8.97 -5.32
C GLU A 149 8.49 -9.09 -3.85
N ASP A 150 9.26 -8.49 -2.93
CA ASP A 150 8.90 -8.40 -1.50
C ASP A 150 7.52 -7.76 -1.28
N LEU A 151 7.23 -6.70 -2.05
CA LEU A 151 5.97 -5.96 -1.96
C LEU A 151 4.81 -6.72 -2.60
N LEU A 152 5.07 -7.47 -3.68
CA LEU A 152 4.09 -8.41 -4.25
C LEU A 152 3.81 -9.58 -3.30
N ALA A 153 4.81 -10.09 -2.59
CA ALA A 153 4.62 -11.10 -1.56
C ALA A 153 3.81 -10.54 -0.37
N PHE A 154 4.05 -9.28 0.02
CA PHE A 154 3.20 -8.60 1.01
C PHE A 154 1.74 -8.47 0.55
N LYS A 155 1.51 -8.05 -0.71
CA LYS A 155 0.17 -8.02 -1.31
C LYS A 155 -0.52 -9.40 -1.29
N ALA A 156 0.19 -10.46 -1.63
CA ALA A 156 -0.35 -11.82 -1.61
C ALA A 156 -0.78 -12.26 -0.21
N ARG A 157 0.00 -11.90 0.83
CA ARG A 157 -0.39 -12.10 2.24
C ARG A 157 -1.66 -11.32 2.60
N LEU A 158 -1.78 -10.07 2.17
CA LEU A 158 -2.99 -9.26 2.40
C LEU A 158 -4.21 -9.87 1.72
N LEU A 159 -4.10 -10.27 0.45
CA LEU A 159 -5.19 -10.91 -0.30
C LEU A 159 -5.68 -12.19 0.40
N ARG A 160 -4.74 -13.00 0.90
CA ARG A 160 -5.07 -14.21 1.67
C ARG A 160 -5.86 -13.88 2.93
N GLU A 161 -5.46 -12.88 3.70
CA GLU A 161 -6.17 -12.53 4.94
C GLU A 161 -7.51 -11.82 4.67
N THR A 162 -7.64 -11.07 3.57
CA THR A 162 -8.95 -10.53 3.16
C THR A 162 -9.91 -11.62 2.71
N GLU A 163 -9.41 -12.68 2.08
CA GLU A 163 -10.21 -13.86 1.70
C GLU A 163 -10.63 -14.66 2.94
N ASN A 164 -9.72 -14.87 3.90
CA ASN A 164 -10.04 -15.50 5.18
C ASN A 164 -11.14 -14.72 5.91
N ARG A 165 -11.07 -13.37 5.89
CA ARG A 165 -12.11 -12.51 6.46
C ARG A 165 -13.48 -12.76 5.83
N ARG A 166 -13.58 -12.78 4.50
CA ARG A 166 -14.87 -12.99 3.78
C ARG A 166 -15.50 -14.33 4.14
N ARG A 167 -14.69 -15.38 4.23
CA ARG A 167 -15.14 -16.71 4.67
C ARG A 167 -15.70 -16.69 6.09
N LEU A 168 -15.05 -15.98 7.00
CA LEU A 168 -15.54 -15.79 8.37
C LEU A 168 -16.81 -14.94 8.40
N ASP A 169 -16.92 -13.95 7.51
CA ASP A 169 -18.11 -13.10 7.38
C ASP A 169 -19.33 -13.82 6.78
N GLY A 170 -19.12 -14.97 6.13
CA GLY A 170 -20.19 -15.73 5.50
C GLY A 170 -20.66 -15.10 4.17
N ASP A 171 -19.88 -14.16 3.63
CA ASP A 171 -20.15 -13.43 2.38
C ASP A 171 -20.03 -14.32 1.12
N ASP A 172 -19.58 -15.57 1.27
CA ASP A 172 -19.48 -16.56 0.17
C ASP A 172 -20.84 -17.10 -0.31
N GLN A 173 -21.97 -16.57 0.18
CA GLN A 173 -23.30 -16.83 -0.38
C GLN A 173 -23.49 -16.03 -1.68
N ALA A 174 -22.70 -16.35 -2.71
CA ALA A 174 -23.06 -16.00 -4.07
C ALA A 174 -24.44 -16.62 -4.36
N SER A 175 -25.46 -15.79 -4.52
CA SER A 175 -26.79 -16.25 -4.95
C SER A 175 -26.61 -17.02 -6.26
N GLU A 176 -27.13 -18.25 -6.32
CA GLU A 176 -27.01 -19.13 -7.49
C GLU A 176 -27.34 -18.37 -8.80
N GLY A 177 -26.32 -18.11 -9.62
CA GLY A 177 -26.48 -17.55 -10.97
C GLY A 177 -25.97 -16.12 -11.21
N GLU A 178 -25.56 -15.36 -10.19
CA GLU A 178 -25.01 -14.00 -10.39
C GLU A 178 -23.57 -13.85 -9.87
N LEU A 179 -22.62 -13.56 -10.77
CA LEU A 179 -21.23 -13.24 -10.43
C LEU A 179 -21.03 -11.71 -10.43
N VAL A 180 -20.65 -11.13 -9.30
CA VAL A 180 -20.32 -9.70 -9.20
C VAL A 180 -18.80 -9.51 -9.34
N LEU A 181 -18.38 -8.98 -10.49
CA LEU A 181 -17.01 -8.56 -10.72
C LEU A 181 -16.83 -7.10 -10.31
N ARG A 182 -15.76 -6.79 -9.57
CA ARG A 182 -15.36 -5.42 -9.26
C ARG A 182 -14.14 -5.08 -10.10
N PHE A 183 -14.20 -3.99 -10.84
CA PHE A 183 -13.10 -3.44 -11.62
C PHE A 183 -12.60 -2.14 -10.99
N ILE A 184 -11.33 -1.80 -11.22
CA ILE A 184 -10.80 -0.49 -10.85
C ILE A 184 -11.06 0.50 -11.99
N GLU A 185 -11.65 1.63 -11.66
CA GLU A 185 -11.71 2.82 -12.51
C GLU A 185 -10.88 3.94 -11.89
N LEU A 186 -10.16 4.68 -12.74
CA LEU A 186 -9.44 5.88 -12.33
C LEU A 186 -10.27 7.11 -12.63
N GLY A 187 -10.59 7.88 -11.60
CA GLY A 187 -11.17 9.20 -11.75
C GLY A 187 -10.18 10.20 -12.37
N ASN A 188 -10.70 11.36 -12.80
CA ASN A 188 -9.89 12.46 -13.31
C ASN A 188 -8.90 13.02 -12.28
N ASP A 189 -9.14 12.76 -11.00
CA ASP A 189 -8.27 13.09 -9.86
C ASP A 189 -7.19 12.01 -9.60
N GLY A 190 -7.17 10.93 -10.40
CA GLY A 190 -6.27 9.81 -10.24
C GLY A 190 -6.63 8.87 -9.09
N ARG A 191 -7.81 9.02 -8.47
CA ARG A 191 -8.29 8.09 -7.45
C ARG A 191 -8.86 6.82 -8.09
N ALA A 192 -8.51 5.68 -7.52
CA ALA A 192 -9.08 4.39 -7.86
C ALA A 192 -10.42 4.22 -7.13
N THR A 193 -11.48 3.93 -7.90
CA THR A 193 -12.83 3.64 -7.38
C THR A 193 -13.35 2.31 -7.92
N PRO A 194 -14.19 1.59 -7.16
CA PRO A 194 -14.76 0.33 -7.59
C PRO A 194 -15.90 0.53 -8.59
N ARG A 195 -15.84 -0.13 -9.74
CA ARG A 195 -17.01 -0.33 -10.61
C ARG A 195 -17.48 -1.79 -10.55
N ARG A 196 -18.73 -1.99 -10.13
CA ARG A 196 -19.37 -3.30 -10.08
C ARG A 196 -20.00 -3.65 -11.42
N VAL A 197 -19.76 -4.87 -11.89
CA VAL A 197 -20.38 -5.44 -13.09
C VAL A 197 -20.97 -6.78 -12.69
N MET A 198 -22.28 -6.94 -12.91
CA MET A 198 -22.98 -8.20 -12.70
C MET A 198 -22.93 -9.02 -13.98
N VAL A 199 -22.45 -10.25 -13.89
CA VAL A 199 -22.47 -11.23 -14.97
C VAL A 199 -23.50 -12.30 -14.58
N ARG A 200 -24.50 -12.47 -15.45
CA ARG A 200 -25.46 -13.57 -15.34
C ARG A 200 -24.94 -14.76 -16.14
N ALA A 201 -24.91 -15.93 -15.51
CA ALA A 201 -24.57 -17.19 -16.17
C ALA A 201 -25.73 -17.67 -17.05
#